data_AF-A0A7C2LU83-F1
#
_entry.id   AF-A0A7C2LU83-F1
#
_cell.length_a   1.000
_cell.length_b   1.000
_cell.length_c   1.000
_cell.angle_alpha   90.00
_cell.angle_beta   90.00
_cell.angle_gamma   90.00
#
_symmetry.space_group_name_H-M   'P 1'
#
loop_
_entity.id
_entity.type
_entity.pdbx_description
1 polymer ?
#
loop_
_entity_poly.entity_id
_entity_poly.type
_entity_poly.pdbx_seq_one_letter_code
_entity_poly.pdbx_strand_id
1 'polypeptide(L)'
;MRRARVLWVAGTLVALLAAGAGPAPAQAPTCAKADFEAVVDEAAGALRGLAQQNTPTFQSKLRQLKAKRRWSDEQFLKAAEPLVRDERIAEFDRRSEEFLLRITSGGQTASAAAVPDCALLGELRATLRALVEAQKAKWAYMFEKLEAELAR
;
A
#
# COMPACT_ATOMS: atom_id res chain seq x y z
N MET A 1 3.44 72.84 22.03
CA MET A 1 4.72 73.58 22.01
C MET A 1 5.52 73.14 20.79
N ARG A 2 6.03 74.13 20.03
CA ARG A 2 6.80 73.99 18.79
C ARG A 2 8.27 73.66 19.09
N ARG A 3 8.92 72.95 18.15
CA ARG A 3 10.28 73.17 17.57
C ARG A 3 10.60 71.97 16.63
N ALA A 4 10.41 72.10 15.31
CA ALA A 4 11.38 72.59 14.30
C ALA A 4 12.59 71.64 14.14
N ARG A 5 12.58 70.71 13.16
CA ARG A 5 13.17 70.77 11.80
C ARG A 5 14.69 70.99 11.77
N VAL A 6 15.42 69.96 11.29
CA VAL A 6 16.61 70.12 10.45
C VAL A 6 16.54 69.11 9.32
N LEU A 7 16.49 69.61 8.09
CA LEU A 7 16.64 68.92 6.81
C LEU A 7 18.12 68.87 6.47
N TRP A 8 18.69 67.73 6.05
CA TRP A 8 19.85 67.70 5.15
C TRP A 8 19.82 66.48 4.21
N VAL A 9 19.47 66.78 2.96
CA VAL A 9 20.06 66.38 1.66
C VAL A 9 20.58 64.94 1.45
N ALA A 10 19.88 64.28 0.53
CA ALA A 10 20.31 63.44 -0.59
C ALA A 10 21.72 62.81 -0.59
N GLY A 11 21.72 61.48 -0.72
CA GLY A 11 22.85 60.68 -1.17
C GLY A 11 22.37 59.32 -1.66
N THR A 12 22.13 59.20 -2.97
CA THR A 12 21.73 57.97 -3.67
C THR A 12 22.87 56.96 -3.63
N LEU A 13 22.63 55.75 -3.11
CA LEU A 13 23.36 54.56 -3.56
C LEU A 13 22.40 53.36 -3.54
N VAL A 14 21.82 53.09 -4.70
CA VAL A 14 21.14 51.84 -5.00
C VAL A 14 22.22 50.78 -5.12
N ALA A 15 22.43 50.02 -4.04
CA ALA A 15 23.14 48.75 -4.12
C ALA A 15 22.13 47.68 -4.54
N LEU A 16 22.07 47.40 -5.85
CA LEU A 16 21.50 46.15 -6.37
C LEU A 16 22.34 44.99 -5.81
N LEU A 17 21.91 44.43 -4.68
CA LEU A 17 22.28 43.08 -4.30
C LEU A 17 21.49 42.16 -5.22
N ALA A 18 22.16 41.72 -6.29
CA ALA A 18 21.75 40.55 -7.06
C ALA A 18 21.77 39.35 -6.11
N ALA A 19 20.64 39.10 -5.45
CA ALA A 19 20.36 37.85 -4.79
C ALA A 19 20.33 36.78 -5.88
N GLY A 20 21.45 36.09 -6.06
CA GLY A 20 21.49 34.88 -6.86
C GLY A 20 20.43 33.92 -6.31
N ALA A 21 19.38 33.68 -7.11
CA ALA A 21 18.51 32.55 -6.94
C ALA A 21 19.31 31.28 -7.27
N GLY A 22 20.21 30.90 -6.37
CA GLY A 22 20.79 29.57 -6.38
C GLY A 22 19.66 28.57 -6.10
N PRO A 23 19.61 27.42 -6.78
CA PRO A 23 18.67 26.37 -6.44
C PRO A 23 18.86 26.02 -4.96
N ALA A 24 17.78 26.13 -4.18
CA ALA A 24 17.78 25.66 -2.81
C ALA A 24 18.24 24.19 -2.80
N PRO A 25 19.15 23.78 -1.91
CA PRO A 25 19.51 22.37 -1.79
C PRO A 25 18.22 21.59 -1.53
N ALA A 26 17.90 20.65 -2.41
CA ALA A 26 16.81 19.71 -2.19
C ALA A 26 17.12 18.99 -0.87
N GLN A 27 16.34 19.27 0.17
CA GLN A 27 16.44 18.54 1.43
C GLN A 27 16.20 17.07 1.10
N ALA A 28 17.19 16.23 1.37
CA ALA A 28 17.02 14.79 1.22
C ALA A 28 15.76 14.38 2.01
N PRO A 29 14.88 13.53 1.44
CA PRO A 29 13.66 13.13 2.12
C PRO A 29 14.04 12.54 3.49
N THR A 30 13.67 13.24 4.56
CA THR A 30 13.85 12.73 5.92
C THR A 30 12.68 11.83 6.25
N CYS A 31 12.96 10.60 6.65
CA CYS A 31 11.96 9.66 7.16
C CYS A 31 12.22 9.35 8.63
N ALA A 32 11.16 8.98 9.35
CA ALA A 32 11.19 8.62 10.76
C ALA A 32 10.92 7.13 10.94
N LYS A 33 11.30 6.58 12.10
CA LYS A 33 10.95 5.20 12.48
C LYS A 33 9.44 4.95 12.43
N ALA A 34 8.64 5.94 12.82
CA ALA A 34 7.19 5.88 12.76
C ALA A 34 6.63 5.67 11.34
N ASP A 35 7.35 6.08 10.28
CA ASP A 35 6.89 5.88 8.91
C ASP A 35 6.93 4.40 8.49
N PHE A 36 7.83 3.61 9.08
CA PHE A 36 7.89 2.16 8.86
C PHE A 36 6.70 1.45 9.47
N GLU A 37 6.32 1.82 10.69
CA GLU A 37 5.12 1.28 11.36
C GLU A 37 3.86 1.68 10.61
N ALA A 38 3.75 2.96 10.24
CA ALA A 38 2.59 3.48 9.51
C ALA A 38 2.34 2.76 8.19
N VAL A 39 3.39 2.46 7.40
CA VAL A 39 3.21 1.77 6.12
C VAL A 39 2.81 0.30 6.30
N VAL A 40 3.31 -0.37 7.36
CA VAL A 40 2.90 -1.74 7.70
C VAL A 40 1.43 -1.75 8.14
N ASP A 41 1.03 -0.81 8.98
CA ASP A 41 -0.36 -0.69 9.46
C ASP A 41 -1.34 -0.38 8.33
N GLU A 42 -0.97 0.51 7.39
CA GLU A 42 -1.77 0.82 6.20
C GLU A 42 -2.04 -0.45 5.38
N ALA A 43 -0.99 -1.21 5.08
CA ALA A 43 -1.11 -2.44 4.30
C ALA A 43 -1.89 -3.53 5.04
N ALA A 44 -1.64 -3.70 6.34
CA ALA A 44 -2.39 -4.65 7.16
C ALA A 44 -3.88 -4.28 7.24
N GLY A 45 -4.19 -2.98 7.36
CA GLY A 45 -5.54 -2.44 7.27
C GLY A 45 -6.20 -2.77 5.93
N ALA A 46 -5.50 -2.52 4.83
CA ALA A 46 -5.99 -2.83 3.48
C ALA A 46 -6.27 -4.33 3.29
N LEU A 47 -5.37 -5.22 3.74
CA LEU A 47 -5.54 -6.67 3.65
C LEU A 47 -6.74 -7.17 4.49
N ARG A 48 -6.88 -6.67 5.73
CA ARG A 48 -8.04 -6.99 6.59
C ARG A 48 -9.33 -6.50 5.96
N GLY A 49 -9.36 -5.25 5.49
CA GLY A 49 -10.52 -4.67 4.82
C GLY A 49 -10.94 -5.49 3.59
N LEU A 50 -9.98 -5.90 2.77
CA LEU A 50 -10.22 -6.75 1.60
C LEU A 50 -10.85 -8.10 1.99
N ALA A 51 -10.31 -8.77 3.01
CA ALA A 51 -10.85 -10.03 3.49
C ALA A 51 -12.26 -9.88 4.08
N GLN A 52 -12.50 -8.82 4.88
CA GLN A 52 -13.80 -8.51 5.48
C GLN A 52 -14.88 -8.21 4.43
N GLN A 53 -14.52 -7.53 3.35
CA GLN A 53 -15.43 -7.22 2.25
C GLN A 53 -15.73 -8.47 1.39
N ASN A 54 -14.70 -9.23 1.04
CA ASN A 54 -14.83 -10.27 0.03
C ASN A 54 -15.32 -11.61 0.58
N THR A 55 -14.88 -12.02 1.77
CA THR A 55 -15.24 -13.32 2.35
C THR A 55 -16.75 -13.55 2.45
N PRO A 56 -17.57 -12.66 3.08
CA PRO A 56 -19.01 -12.89 3.18
C PRO A 56 -19.69 -12.93 1.81
N THR A 57 -19.27 -12.07 0.89
CA THR A 57 -19.81 -12.01 -0.48
C THR A 57 -19.49 -13.28 -1.27
N PHE A 58 -18.24 -13.74 -1.20
CA PHE A 58 -17.80 -14.97 -1.86
C PHE A 58 -18.52 -16.21 -1.29
N GLN A 59 -18.61 -16.31 0.04
CA GLN A 59 -19.36 -17.37 0.72
C GLN A 59 -20.85 -17.37 0.35
N SER A 60 -21.46 -16.18 0.20
CA SER A 60 -22.84 -16.06 -0.28
C SER A 60 -23.00 -16.62 -1.70
N LYS A 61 -22.09 -16.26 -2.61
CA LYS A 61 -22.11 -16.75 -3.99
C LYS A 61 -21.86 -18.26 -4.08
N LEU A 62 -20.99 -18.83 -3.23
CA LEU A 62 -20.81 -20.28 -3.14
C LEU A 62 -22.09 -21.00 -2.72
N ARG A 63 -22.85 -20.46 -1.74
CA ARG A 63 -24.15 -21.00 -1.35
C ARG A 63 -25.17 -20.91 -2.48
N GLN A 64 -25.17 -19.82 -3.25
CA GLN A 64 -26.02 -19.67 -4.43
C GLN A 64 -25.69 -20.73 -5.48
N LEU A 65 -24.40 -20.97 -5.75
CA LEU A 65 -23.96 -21.99 -6.71
C LEU A 65 -24.39 -23.39 -6.26
N LYS A 66 -24.17 -23.71 -4.98
CA LYS A 66 -24.61 -24.98 -4.39
C LYS A 66 -26.11 -25.20 -4.61
N ALA A 67 -26.94 -24.20 -4.32
CA ALA A 67 -28.38 -24.27 -4.50
C ALA A 67 -28.76 -24.44 -5.98
N LYS A 68 -28.14 -23.67 -6.89
CA LYS A 68 -28.35 -23.76 -8.34
C LYS A 68 -28.02 -25.15 -8.89
N ARG A 69 -26.94 -25.76 -8.41
CA ARG A 69 -26.48 -27.10 -8.82
C ARG A 69 -27.14 -28.25 -8.05
N ARG A 70 -27.96 -27.94 -7.03
CA ARG A 70 -28.60 -28.91 -6.11
C ARG A 70 -27.60 -29.88 -5.49
N TRP A 71 -26.40 -29.41 -5.17
CA TRP A 71 -25.37 -30.24 -4.54
C TRP A 71 -25.71 -30.54 -3.08
N SER A 72 -25.42 -31.77 -2.66
CA SER A 72 -25.30 -32.12 -1.25
C SER A 72 -24.09 -31.41 -0.60
N ASP A 73 -23.99 -31.47 0.72
CA ASP A 73 -22.84 -30.92 1.45
C ASP A 73 -21.53 -31.57 1.01
N GLU A 74 -21.51 -32.90 0.83
CA GLU A 74 -20.32 -33.63 0.39
C GLU A 74 -19.92 -33.26 -1.04
N GLN A 75 -20.89 -33.18 -1.95
CA GLN A 75 -20.65 -32.75 -3.33
C GLN A 75 -20.13 -31.31 -3.38
N PHE A 76 -20.69 -30.43 -2.55
CA PHE A 76 -20.28 -29.04 -2.47
C PHE A 76 -18.80 -28.91 -2.06
N LEU A 77 -18.33 -29.65 -1.05
CA LEU A 77 -16.92 -29.58 -0.63
C LEU A 77 -15.97 -29.97 -1.77
N LYS A 78 -16.29 -31.03 -2.52
CA LYS A 78 -15.47 -31.49 -3.66
C LYS A 78 -15.55 -30.51 -4.85
N ALA A 79 -16.73 -30.00 -5.16
CA ALA A 79 -16.95 -29.14 -6.31
C ALA A 79 -16.49 -27.69 -6.09
N ALA A 80 -16.47 -27.21 -4.85
CA ALA A 80 -16.01 -25.86 -4.52
C ALA A 80 -14.48 -25.74 -4.42
N GLU A 81 -13.77 -26.85 -4.14
CA GLU A 81 -12.30 -26.87 -4.06
C GLU A 81 -11.60 -26.16 -5.24
N PRO A 82 -11.89 -26.49 -6.52
CA PRO A 82 -11.23 -25.83 -7.66
C PRO A 82 -11.58 -24.34 -7.81
N LEU A 83 -12.55 -23.80 -7.08
CA LEU A 83 -12.89 -22.37 -7.09
C LEU A 83 -12.02 -21.55 -6.12
N VAL A 84 -11.37 -22.22 -5.17
CA VAL A 84 -10.51 -21.60 -4.14
C VAL A 84 -9.10 -22.16 -4.12
N ARG A 85 -8.83 -23.25 -4.85
CA ARG A 85 -7.53 -23.91 -4.96
C ARG A 85 -7.32 -24.39 -6.39
N ASP A 86 -6.41 -23.73 -7.10
CA ASP A 86 -5.89 -24.15 -8.39
C ASP A 86 -4.45 -23.64 -8.56
N GLU A 87 -3.82 -23.94 -9.69
CA GLU A 87 -2.43 -23.54 -9.95
C GLU A 87 -2.24 -22.03 -9.98
N ARG A 88 -3.23 -21.27 -10.48
CA ARG A 88 -3.17 -19.81 -10.56
C ARG A 88 -3.32 -19.16 -9.18
N ILE A 89 -4.19 -19.71 -8.34
CA ILE A 89 -4.34 -19.34 -6.93
C ILE A 89 -3.07 -19.67 -6.16
N ALA A 90 -2.47 -20.85 -6.40
CA ALA A 90 -1.20 -21.22 -5.80
C ALA A 90 -0.05 -20.28 -6.22
N GLU A 91 -0.06 -19.74 -7.45
CA GLU A 91 0.89 -18.73 -7.89
C GLU A 91 0.72 -17.40 -7.12
N PHE A 92 -0.52 -16.95 -6.91
CA PHE A 92 -0.78 -15.79 -6.07
C PHE A 92 -0.30 -16.01 -4.63
N ASP A 93 -0.52 -17.21 -4.08
CA ASP A 93 -0.08 -17.56 -2.72
C ASP A 93 1.44 -17.54 -2.59
N ARG A 94 2.17 -18.17 -3.52
CA ARG A 94 3.65 -18.12 -3.55
C ARG A 94 4.18 -16.69 -3.64
N ARG A 95 3.59 -15.86 -4.51
CA ARG A 95 3.99 -14.45 -4.64
C ARG A 95 3.75 -13.68 -3.35
N SER A 96 2.63 -13.92 -2.68
CA SER A 96 2.33 -13.30 -1.39
C SER A 96 3.32 -13.73 -0.31
N GLU A 97 3.71 -15.01 -0.28
CA GLU A 97 4.77 -15.53 0.61
C GLU A 97 6.12 -14.86 0.32
N GLU A 98 6.51 -14.72 -0.95
CA GLU A 98 7.74 -14.01 -1.34
C GLU A 98 7.75 -12.55 -0.86
N PHE A 99 6.63 -11.84 -0.99
CA PHE A 99 6.53 -10.47 -0.47
C PHE A 99 6.63 -10.43 1.06
N LEU A 100 5.97 -11.35 1.77
CA LEU A 100 6.04 -11.44 3.22
C LEU A 100 7.47 -11.70 3.70
N LEU A 101 8.21 -12.60 3.05
CA LEU A 101 9.62 -12.87 3.34
C LEU A 101 10.47 -11.61 3.19
N ARG A 102 10.27 -10.85 2.11
CA ARG A 102 10.97 -9.57 1.87
C ARG A 102 10.60 -8.52 2.92
N ILE A 103 9.33 -8.42 3.29
CA ILE A 103 8.86 -7.49 4.34
C ILE A 103 9.51 -7.83 5.68
N THR A 104 9.55 -9.10 6.06
CA THR A 104 10.18 -9.55 7.31
C THR A 104 11.69 -9.26 7.32
N SER A 105 12.40 -9.59 6.23
CA SER A 105 13.83 -9.30 6.11
C SER A 105 14.14 -7.80 6.14
N GLY A 106 13.34 -6.99 5.44
CA GLY A 106 13.46 -5.53 5.47
C GLY A 106 13.17 -4.94 6.84
N GLY A 107 12.15 -5.45 7.55
CA GLY A 107 11.82 -5.04 8.92
C GLY A 107 12.93 -5.34 9.92
N GLN A 108 13.56 -6.52 9.82
CA GLN A 108 14.72 -6.88 10.65
C GLN A 108 15.89 -5.91 10.39
N THR A 109 16.19 -5.63 9.13
CA THR A 109 17.23 -4.69 8.72
C THR A 109 16.95 -3.28 9.27
N ALA A 110 15.72 -2.79 9.13
CA ALA A 110 15.30 -1.49 9.65
C ALA A 110 15.42 -1.40 11.17
N SER A 111 15.07 -2.48 11.88
CA SER A 111 15.12 -2.52 13.34
C SER A 111 16.54 -2.48 13.91
N ALA A 112 17.51 -3.03 13.18
CA ALA A 112 18.92 -3.05 13.57
C ALA A 112 19.66 -1.73 13.26
N ALA A 113 19.09 -0.86 12.42
CA ALA A 113 19.75 0.36 11.99
C ALA A 113 19.75 1.46 13.07
N ALA A 114 20.90 2.10 13.27
CA ALA A 114 21.04 3.21 14.22
C ALA A 114 20.28 4.47 13.77
N VAL A 115 20.17 4.68 12.45
CA VAL A 115 19.48 5.81 11.82
C VAL A 115 18.48 5.26 10.79
N PRO A 116 17.28 5.87 10.63
CA PRO A 116 16.33 5.43 9.61
C PRO A 116 16.90 5.48 8.19
N ASP A 117 16.71 4.39 7.43
CA ASP A 117 17.07 4.31 6.02
C ASP A 117 15.83 4.54 5.14
N CYS A 118 15.77 5.71 4.51
CA CYS A 118 14.61 6.09 3.71
C CYS A 118 14.51 5.35 2.37
N ALA A 119 15.61 4.77 1.87
CA ALA A 119 15.57 3.88 0.72
C ALA A 119 14.89 2.57 1.11
N LEU A 120 15.26 2.00 2.26
CA LEU A 120 14.63 0.80 2.80
C LEU A 120 13.14 1.01 3.09
N LEU A 121 12.75 2.17 3.60
CA LEU A 121 11.32 2.52 3.75
C LEU A 121 10.59 2.54 2.40
N GLY A 122 11.24 3.07 1.35
CA GLY A 122 10.71 3.06 -0.01
C GLY A 122 10.46 1.65 -0.54
N GLU A 123 11.42 0.75 -0.33
CA GLU A 123 11.32 -0.66 -0.71
C GLU A 123 10.23 -1.40 0.07
N LEU A 124 10.14 -1.17 1.38
CA LEU A 124 9.10 -1.72 2.24
C LEU A 124 7.72 -1.30 1.74
N ARG A 125 7.53 -0.01 1.46
CA ARG A 125 6.28 0.54 0.92
C ARG A 125 5.91 -0.09 -0.42
N ALA A 126 6.88 -0.23 -1.34
CA ALA A 126 6.64 -0.85 -2.63
C ALA A 126 6.24 -2.33 -2.49
N THR A 127 6.91 -3.07 -1.61
CA THR A 127 6.66 -4.50 -1.38
C THR A 127 5.30 -4.72 -0.73
N LEU A 128 4.92 -3.91 0.26
CA LEU A 128 3.60 -3.96 0.90
C LEU A 128 2.46 -3.65 -0.09
N ARG A 129 2.65 -2.65 -0.96
CA ARG A 129 1.68 -2.36 -2.03
C ARG A 129 1.54 -3.53 -2.99
N ALA A 130 2.66 -4.12 -3.42
CA ALA A 130 2.65 -5.28 -4.30
C ALA A 130 1.92 -6.49 -3.69
N LEU A 131 2.07 -6.71 -2.37
CA LEU A 131 1.31 -7.72 -1.63
C LEU A 131 -0.19 -7.43 -1.65
N VAL A 132 -0.61 -6.21 -1.35
CA VAL A 132 -2.03 -5.81 -1.39
C VAL A 132 -2.62 -6.01 -2.79
N GLU A 133 -1.90 -5.62 -3.84
CA GLU A 133 -2.36 -5.80 -5.22
C GLU A 133 -2.43 -7.27 -5.64
N ALA A 134 -1.49 -8.12 -5.20
CA ALA A 134 -1.56 -9.56 -5.44
C ALA A 134 -2.80 -10.18 -4.78
N GLN A 135 -3.14 -9.76 -3.56
CA GLN A 135 -4.32 -10.25 -2.86
C GLN A 135 -5.62 -9.75 -3.52
N LYS A 136 -5.66 -8.52 -4.03
CA LYS A 136 -6.80 -8.01 -4.83
C LYS A 136 -6.99 -8.84 -6.10
N ALA A 137 -5.91 -9.09 -6.83
CA ALA A 137 -5.94 -9.89 -8.05
C ALA A 137 -6.40 -11.34 -7.78
N LYS A 138 -5.95 -11.96 -6.68
CA LYS A 138 -6.42 -13.29 -6.27
C LYS A 138 -7.93 -13.30 -6.00
N TRP A 139 -8.44 -12.29 -5.28
CA TRP A 139 -9.89 -12.18 -5.06
C TRP A 139 -10.67 -11.99 -6.35
N ALA A 140 -10.23 -11.09 -7.24
CA ALA A 140 -10.86 -10.86 -8.52
C ALA A 140 -10.95 -12.15 -9.34
N TYR A 141 -9.84 -12.88 -9.44
CA TYR A 141 -9.79 -14.17 -10.13
C TYR A 141 -10.77 -15.21 -9.54
N MET A 142 -10.82 -15.34 -8.21
CA MET A 142 -11.77 -16.24 -7.56
C MET A 142 -13.23 -15.84 -7.84
N PHE A 143 -13.55 -14.54 -7.81
CA PHE A 143 -14.89 -14.06 -8.14
C PHE A 143 -15.25 -14.31 -9.61
N GLU A 144 -14.35 -14.03 -10.55
CA GLU A 144 -14.56 -14.30 -11.98
C GLU A 144 -14.89 -15.78 -12.23
N LYS A 145 -14.16 -16.70 -11.59
CA LYS A 145 -14.44 -18.14 -11.68
C LYS A 145 -15.81 -18.51 -11.15
N LEU A 146 -16.15 -17.99 -9.97
CA LEU A 146 -17.44 -18.28 -9.33
C LEU A 146 -18.61 -17.69 -10.12
N GLU A 147 -18.44 -16.50 -10.69
CA GLU A 147 -19.44 -15.85 -11.53
C GLU A 147 -19.63 -16.58 -12.87
N ALA A 148 -18.54 -17.06 -13.48
CA ALA A 148 -18.62 -17.90 -14.67
C ALA A 148 -19.43 -19.18 -14.38
N GLU A 149 -19.20 -19.84 -13.23
CA GLU A 149 -19.99 -21.01 -12.83
C GLU A 149 -21.46 -20.69 -12.52
N LEU A 150 -21.73 -19.52 -11.95
CA LEU A 150 -23.10 -19.06 -11.71
C LEU A 150 -23.84 -18.66 -12.98
N ALA A 151 -23.13 -18.26 -14.04
CA ALA A 151 -23.73 -17.91 -15.32
C ALA A 151 -24.10 -19.13 -16.19
N ARG A 152 -23.44 -20.28 -15.97
CA ARG A 152 -23.73 -21.57 -16.62
C ARG A 152 -25.00 -22.21 -16.09
#